data_AF-A0A662PYC1-F1
#
_entry.id   AF-A0A662PYC1-F1
#
_cell.length_a   1.000
_cell.length_b   1.000
_cell.length_c   1.000
_cell.angle_alpha   90.00
_cell.angle_beta   90.00
_cell.angle_gamma   90.00
#
_symmetry.space_group_name_H-M   'P 1'
#
loop_
_entity.id
_entity.type
_entity.pdbx_description
1 polymer ?
#
loop_
_entity_poly.entity_id
_entity_poly.type
_entity_poly.pdbx_seq_one_letter_code
_entity_poly.pdbx_strand_id
1 'polypeptide(L)' 'MRIVMLNEGTYPYYKGGVSTWTHLLISNLKEFSFITVALTTKPFLKTLYPNPQT' A
#
# COMPACT_ATOMS: atom_id res chain seq x y z
N MET A 1 -6.28 7.28 14.99
CA MET A 1 -6.06 8.35 13.98
C MET A 1 -6.07 7.72 12.58
N ARG A 2 -6.58 8.40 11.55
CA ARG A 2 -6.58 7.88 10.16
C ARG A 2 -5.47 8.51 9.35
N ILE A 3 -4.74 7.71 8.59
CA ILE A 3 -3.58 8.14 7.79
C ILE A 3 -3.81 7.70 6.35
N VAL A 4 -3.60 8.62 5.40
CA VAL A 4 -3.62 8.31 3.97
C VAL A 4 -2.18 8.13 3.49
N MET A 5 -1.90 6.98 2.89
CA MET A 5 -0.64 6.67 2.24
C MET A 5 -0.81 6.74 0.73
N LEU A 6 -0.23 7.76 0.11
CA LEU A 6 -0.20 7.95 -1.34
C LEU A 6 1.06 7.31 -1.93
N ASN A 7 0.87 6.37 -2.85
CA ASN A 7 1.97 5.67 -3.51
C ASN A 7 1.86 5.88 -5.03
N GLU A 8 2.84 6.55 -5.63
CA GLU A 8 2.92 6.68 -7.07
C GLU A 8 3.55 5.42 -7.67
N GLY A 9 2.83 4.74 -8.56
CA GLY A 9 3.37 3.66 -9.41
C GLY A 9 4.04 2.48 -8.67
N THR A 10 3.77 2.28 -7.38
CA THR A 10 4.48 1.29 -6.54
C THR A 10 3.50 0.37 -5.80
N TYR A 11 3.24 0.59 -4.51
CA TYR A 11 2.32 -0.25 -3.71
C TYR A 11 0.87 -0.04 -4.17
N PRO A 12 0.05 -1.09 -4.35
CA PRO A 12 0.32 -2.52 -4.10
C PRO A 12 0.68 -3.34 -5.36
N TYR A 13 1.07 -2.69 -6.46
CA TYR A 13 1.17 -3.30 -7.80
C TYR A 13 2.57 -3.76 -8.20
N TYR A 14 3.63 -3.19 -7.62
CA TYR A 14 5.01 -3.54 -7.98
C TYR A 14 5.79 -4.02 -6.77
N LYS A 15 6.64 -5.02 -6.96
CA LYS A 15 7.55 -5.53 -5.92
C LYS A 15 8.81 -4.66 -5.87
N GLY A 16 9.19 -4.25 -4.67
CA GLY A 16 10.37 -3.41 -4.44
C GLY A 16 10.49 -3.01 -2.98
N GLY A 17 11.55 -2.27 -2.65
CA GLY A 17 11.80 -1.80 -1.28
C GLY A 17 10.65 -0.98 -0.73
N VAL A 18 10.17 0.01 -1.49
CA VAL A 18 9.08 0.91 -1.09
C VAL A 18 7.78 0.14 -0.82
N SER A 19 7.36 -0.76 -1.73
CA SER A 19 6.13 -1.53 -1.54
C SER A 19 6.23 -2.51 -0.37
N THR A 20 7.39 -3.12 -0.17
CA THR A 20 7.64 -4.04 0.95
C THR A 20 7.60 -3.30 2.28
N TRP A 21 8.30 -2.16 2.36
CA TRP A 21 8.31 -1.30 3.53
C TRP A 21 6.90 -0.76 3.83
N THR A 22 6.18 -0.27 2.82
CA THR A 22 4.81 0.22 2.96
C THR A 22 3.90 -0.85 3.51
N HIS A 23 3.96 -2.07 2.96
CA HIS A 23 3.15 -3.19 3.43
C HIS A 23 3.45 -3.57 4.89
N LEU A 24 4.74 -3.62 5.26
CA LEU A 24 5.14 -3.90 6.65
C LEU A 24 4.67 -2.79 7.60
N LEU A 25 4.83 -1.53 7.22
CA LEU A 25 4.44 -0.39 8.05
C LEU A 25 2.95 -0.41 8.37
N ILE A 26 2.10 -0.51 7.33
CA ILE A 26 0.64 -0.47 7.52
C ILE A 26 0.09 -1.75 8.17
N SER A 27 0.82 -2.87 8.07
CA SER A 27 0.41 -4.13 8.69
C SER A 27 0.79 -4.22 10.17
N ASN A 28 1.87 -3.57 10.59
CA ASN A 28 2.38 -3.69 11.96
C ASN A 28 1.94 -2.54 12.89
N LEU A 29 1.65 -1.35 12.36
CA LEU A 29 1.19 -0.21 13.17
C LEU A 29 -0.33 -0.22 13.37
N LYS A 30 -0.82 -1.18 14.16
CA LYS A 30 -2.26 -1.44 14.40
C LYS A 30 -3.02 -0.33 15.12
N GLU A 31 -2.31 0.59 15.79
CA GLU A 31 -2.90 1.76 16.45
C GLU A 31 -3.43 2.82 15.46
N PHE A 32 -3.01 2.74 14.19
CA PHE A 32 -3.46 3.61 13.12
C PHE A 32 -4.33 2.86 12.11
N SER A 33 -5.30 3.57 11.54
CA SER A 33 -6.09 3.08 10.42
C SER A 33 -5.54 3.69 9.13
N PHE A 34 -4.97 2.85 8.26
CA PHE A 34 -4.38 3.28 7.00
C PHE A 34 -5.37 3.18 5.85
N ILE A 35 -5.38 4.20 4.99
CA ILE A 35 -6.01 4.18 3.68
C ILE A 35 -4.88 4.28 2.65
N THR A 36 -4.77 3.29 1.76
CA THR A 36 -3.73 3.27 0.72
C THR A 36 -4.33 3.69 -0.61
N VAL A 37 -3.72 4.70 -1.24
CA VAL A 37 -4.11 5.18 -2.56
C VAL A 37 -2.91 5.01 -3.50
N ALA A 38 -3.14 4.32 -4.61
CA ALA A 38 -2.12 4.11 -5.63
C ALA A 38 -2.44 4.97 -6.86
N LEU A 39 -1.54 5.90 -7.19
CA LEU A 39 -1.64 6.68 -8.42
C LEU A 39 -0.90 5.93 -9.53
N THR A 40 -1.64 5.55 -10.58
CA THR A 40 -1.12 4.79 -11.71
C THR A 40 -1.60 5.39 -13.03
N THR A 41 -0.74 5.34 -14.04
CA THR A 41 -1.07 5.70 -15.43
C THR A 41 -1.64 4.52 -16.23
N LYS A 42 -1.52 3.29 -15.71
CA LYS A 42 -2.00 2.07 -16.36
C LYS A 42 -3.27 1.55 -15.69
N PRO A 43 -4.37 1.36 -16.44
CA PRO A 43 -5.55 0.71 -15.91
C PRO A 43 -5.33 -0.80 -15.72
N PHE A 44 -6.14 -1.42 -14.87
CA PHE A 44 -6.18 -2.87 -14.64
C PHE A 44 -4.88 -3.53 -14.14
N LEU A 45 -4.08 -2.81 -13.35
CA LEU A 45 -2.90 -3.42 -12.71
C LEU A 45 -3.32 -4.53 -11.74
N LYS A 46 -2.59 -5.66 -11.82
CA LYS A 46 -2.77 -6.78 -10.90
C LYS A 46 -2.14 -6.43 -9.56
N THR A 47 -2.93 -6.51 -8.50
CA THR A 47 -2.45 -6.37 -7.12
C THR A 47 -1.49 -7.52 -6.77
N LEU A 48 -0.30 -7.20 -6.28
CA LEU A 48 0.70 -8.18 -5.84
C LEU A 48 0.70 -8.40 -4.33
N TYR A 49 0.34 -7.38 -3.55
CA TYR A 49 0.28 -7.45 -2.09
C TYR A 49 -1.15 -7.70 -1.63
N PRO A 50 -1.39 -8.65 -0.71
CA PRO A 50 -2.73 -8.85 -0.16
C PRO A 50 -3.17 -7.61 0.62
N ASN A 51 -4.49 -7.47 0.79
CA ASN A 51 -5.01 -6.46 1.69
C ASN A 51 -4.47 -6.75 3.10
N PRO A 52 -3.86 -5.78 3.80
CA PRO A 52 -3.45 -5.96 5.19
C PRO A 52 -4.68 -6.38 6.00
N GLN A 53 -4.60 -7.51 6.70
CA GLN A 53 -5.68 -7.91 7.61
C GLN A 53 -5.79 -6.83 8.69
N THR A 54 -6.95 -6.21 8.85
CA THR A 54 -7.25 -5.26 9.93
C THR A 54 -7.09 -5.93 11.28
#